data_AF-A0A7X7Q9Q4-F1
#
_entry.id   AF-A0A7X7Q9Q4-F1
#
_cell.length_a   1.000
_cell.length_b   1.000
_cell.length_c   1.000
_cell.angle_alpha   90.00
_cell.angle_beta   90.00
_cell.angle_gamma   90.00
#
_symmetry.space_group_name_H-M   'P 1'
#
loop_
_entity.id
_entity.type
_entity.pdbx_description
1 polymer ?
#
loop_
_entity_poly.entity_id
_entity_poly.type
_entity_poly.pdbx_seq_one_letter_code
_entity_poly.pdbx_strand_id
1 'polypeptide(L)'
;MRIREIRAVQVNVPPAQKASAPRRPSWAADADVANPMSRYPQVKRHRSLWTPQWEGAWCQVVAEDGTWGMGPLWPARPLAPVVGHLASQLVGQDCLALDRLADMMFRMTKPYGSTGLASYAVSAVDLALWDLAGKLMDQ
;
A
#
# COMPACT_ATOMS: atom_id res chain seq x y z
N MET A 1 -12.76 -13.61 15.64
CA MET A 1 -11.97 -12.41 15.96
C MET A 1 -12.43 -11.30 15.04
N ARG A 2 -12.82 -10.10 15.51
CA ARG A 2 -13.31 -9.03 14.60
C ARG A 2 -12.31 -7.90 14.43
N ILE A 3 -12.43 -7.21 13.30
CA ILE A 3 -11.67 -6.00 13.00
C ILE A 3 -12.19 -4.87 13.88
N ARG A 4 -11.31 -4.30 14.71
CA ARG A 4 -11.59 -3.13 15.54
C ARG A 4 -11.34 -1.83 14.79
N GLU A 5 -10.26 -1.76 14.02
CA GLU A 5 -9.83 -0.52 13.38
C GLU A 5 -9.00 -0.79 12.12
N ILE A 6 -9.16 0.07 11.11
CA ILE A 6 -8.30 0.11 9.92
C ILE A 6 -7.84 1.55 9.71
N ARG A 7 -6.53 1.77 9.62
CA ARG A 7 -5.95 3.12 9.46
C ARG A 7 -4.72 3.12 8.57
N ALA A 8 -4.50 4.23 7.87
CA ALA A 8 -3.22 4.51 7.22
C ALA A 8 -2.24 5.10 8.26
N VAL A 9 -1.03 4.55 8.35
CA VAL A 9 0.00 4.93 9.32
C VAL A 9 1.33 5.22 8.63
N GLN A 10 2.08 6.15 9.19
CA GLN A 10 3.49 6.34 8.84
C GLN A 10 4.35 5.44 9.70
N VAL A 11 5.29 4.74 9.08
CA VAL A 11 6.23 3.86 9.78
C VAL A 11 7.61 4.49 9.74
N ASN A 12 8.17 4.74 10.92
CA ASN A 12 9.56 5.12 11.05
C ASN A 12 10.43 3.85 10.96
N VAL A 13 10.79 3.46 9.75
CA VAL A 13 11.68 2.32 9.52
C VAL A 13 13.13 2.77 9.73
N PRO A 14 13.89 2.15 10.66
CA PRO A 14 15.30 2.46 10.81
C PRO A 14 16.04 2.25 9.49
N PRO A 15 17.00 3.13 9.13
CA PRO A 15 17.77 2.95 7.91
C PRO A 15 18.50 1.61 7.97
N ALA A 16 18.24 0.75 6.99
CA ALA A 16 18.91 -0.54 6.88
C ALA A 16 20.41 -0.29 6.63
N GLN A 17 21.26 -0.76 7.54
CA GLN A 17 22.70 -0.74 7.33
C GLN A 17 23.04 -1.74 6.22
N LYS A 18 23.56 -1.23 5.10
CA LYS A 18 24.06 -2.10 4.03
C LYS A 18 25.38 -2.72 4.49
N ALA A 19 25.48 -4.04 4.39
CA ALA A 19 26.68 -4.79 4.79
C ALA A 19 27.93 -4.43 3.95
N SER A 20 27.77 -3.83 2.77
CA SER A 20 28.88 -3.44 1.91
C SER A 20 28.59 -2.16 1.12
N ALA A 21 29.66 -1.45 0.77
CA ALA A 21 29.59 -0.31 -0.12
C ALA A 21 29.21 -0.74 -1.55
N PRO A 22 28.36 0.02 -2.26
CA PRO A 22 28.01 -0.29 -3.64
C PRO A 22 29.24 -0.22 -4.55
N ARG A 23 29.40 -1.21 -5.43
CA ARG A 23 30.54 -1.30 -6.35
C ARG A 23 30.57 -0.21 -7.42
N ARG A 24 29.39 0.36 -7.74
CA ARG A 24 29.19 1.48 -8.67
C ARG A 24 27.86 2.18 -8.35
N PRO A 25 27.65 3.43 -8.77
CA PRO A 25 26.34 4.07 -8.70
C PRO A 25 25.25 3.25 -9.40
N SER A 26 24.02 3.32 -8.89
CA SER A 26 22.89 2.67 -9.53
C SER A 26 22.62 3.31 -10.89
N TRP A 27 22.35 2.49 -11.91
CA TRP A 27 21.91 3.00 -13.22
C TRP A 27 20.67 3.90 -13.09
N ALA A 28 19.83 3.63 -12.08
CA ALA A 28 18.61 4.36 -11.82
C ALA A 28 18.83 5.83 -11.41
N ALA A 29 20.08 6.23 -11.12
CA ALA A 29 20.42 7.61 -10.82
C ALA A 29 20.44 8.49 -12.08
N ASP A 30 21.02 7.98 -13.18
CA ASP A 30 21.40 8.83 -14.32
C ASP A 30 21.01 8.28 -15.70
N ALA A 31 20.55 7.03 -15.80
CA ALA A 31 20.23 6.43 -17.09
C ALA A 31 19.00 7.08 -17.73
N ASP A 32 19.12 7.40 -19.02
CA ASP A 32 17.98 7.78 -19.85
C ASP A 32 17.26 6.50 -20.29
N VAL A 33 16.02 6.32 -19.80
CA VAL A 33 15.22 5.10 -20.01
C VAL A 33 13.95 5.43 -20.76
N ALA A 34 13.68 4.69 -21.84
CA ALA A 34 12.46 4.81 -22.61
C ALA A 34 11.23 4.60 -21.71
N ASN A 35 10.30 5.56 -21.72
CA ASN A 35 9.11 5.61 -20.89
C ASN A 35 7.97 6.31 -21.63
N PRO A 36 6.71 6.26 -21.13
CA PRO A 36 5.57 6.88 -21.80
C PRO A 36 5.74 8.38 -22.10
N MET A 37 6.53 9.09 -21.30
CA MET A 37 6.81 10.53 -21.46
C MET A 37 8.04 10.84 -22.32
N SER A 38 8.73 9.82 -22.87
CA SER A 38 9.94 10.03 -23.69
C SER A 38 9.72 10.85 -24.97
N ARG A 39 8.47 11.05 -25.39
CA ARG A 39 8.11 11.93 -26.51
C ARG A 39 8.32 13.42 -26.21
N TYR A 40 8.43 13.80 -24.94
CA TYR A 40 8.51 15.17 -24.49
C TYR A 40 9.94 15.50 -24.01
N PRO A 41 10.72 16.27 -24.78
CA PRO A 41 12.14 16.51 -24.48
C PRO A 41 12.41 17.03 -23.06
N GLN A 42 11.51 17.87 -22.53
CA GLN A 42 11.64 18.50 -21.21
C GLN A 42 11.58 17.52 -20.02
N VAL A 43 11.03 16.32 -20.20
CA VAL A 43 10.92 15.30 -19.13
C VAL A 43 11.53 13.95 -19.51
N LYS A 44 12.10 13.83 -20.71
CA LYS A 44 12.69 12.57 -21.21
C LYS A 44 13.90 12.14 -20.38
N ARG A 45 14.79 13.09 -20.05
CA ARG A 45 16.14 12.82 -19.52
C ARG A 45 16.14 11.94 -18.27
N HIS A 46 15.16 12.12 -17.39
CA HIS A 46 15.03 11.35 -16.16
C HIS A 46 13.57 11.27 -15.70
N ARG A 47 13.13 10.09 -15.24
CA ARG A 47 11.72 9.85 -14.85
C ARG A 47 11.22 10.73 -13.70
N SER A 48 12.12 11.15 -12.80
CA SER A 48 11.75 12.03 -11.68
C SER A 48 11.21 13.40 -12.13
N LEU A 49 11.48 13.79 -13.37
CA LEU A 49 11.00 15.05 -13.94
C LEU A 49 9.49 15.07 -14.17
N TRP A 50 8.82 13.91 -14.19
CA TRP A 50 7.37 13.82 -14.40
C TRP A 50 6.64 12.89 -13.45
N THR A 51 7.33 11.98 -12.75
CA THR A 51 6.69 11.13 -11.73
C THR A 51 6.38 11.91 -10.47
N PRO A 52 5.21 11.68 -9.83
CA PRO A 52 4.87 12.36 -8.59
C PRO A 52 5.83 11.98 -7.46
N GLN A 53 6.23 12.98 -6.66
CA GLN A 53 7.02 12.80 -5.43
C GLN A 53 6.08 12.61 -4.24
N TRP A 54 5.23 11.59 -4.30
CA TRP A 54 4.30 11.28 -3.21
C TRP A 54 4.98 10.41 -2.16
N GLU A 55 4.56 10.56 -0.91
CA GLU A 55 5.03 9.75 0.19
C GLU A 55 4.33 8.39 0.23
N GLY A 56 4.99 7.43 0.87
CA GLY A 56 4.42 6.13 1.21
C GLY A 56 3.78 6.16 2.58
N ALA A 57 3.00 5.14 2.87
CA ALA A 57 2.47 4.85 4.19
C ALA A 57 2.30 3.33 4.30
N TRP A 58 1.65 2.89 5.37
CA TRP A 58 1.21 1.52 5.56
C TRP A 58 -0.27 1.52 5.94
N CYS A 59 -1.00 0.51 5.52
CA CYS A 59 -2.31 0.19 6.09
C CYS A 59 -2.07 -0.69 7.31
N GLN A 60 -2.71 -0.38 8.44
CA GLN A 60 -2.72 -1.20 9.64
C GLN A 60 -4.15 -1.62 9.95
N VAL A 61 -4.34 -2.93 10.16
CA VAL A 61 -5.61 -3.53 10.58
C VAL A 61 -5.42 -4.07 11.99
N VAL A 62 -6.29 -3.67 12.92
CA VAL A 62 -6.21 -4.04 14.34
C VAL A 62 -7.44 -4.88 14.70
N ALA A 63 -7.21 -6.04 15.31
CA ALA A 63 -8.25 -6.90 15.86
C ALA A 63 -8.70 -6.45 17.26
N GLU A 64 -9.82 -6.97 17.74
CA GLU A 64 -10.37 -6.65 19.07
C GLU A 64 -9.44 -6.99 20.24
N ASP A 65 -8.62 -8.04 20.11
CA ASP A 65 -7.62 -8.46 21.08
C ASP A 65 -6.34 -7.59 21.08
N GLY A 66 -6.24 -6.64 20.14
CA GLY A 66 -5.08 -5.78 19.96
C GLY A 66 -4.02 -6.34 19.02
N THR A 67 -4.16 -7.58 18.54
CA THR A 67 -3.30 -8.13 17.47
C THR A 67 -3.49 -7.31 16.21
N TRP A 68 -2.41 -7.03 15.48
CA TRP A 68 -2.49 -6.18 14.30
C TRP A 68 -1.62 -6.69 13.16
N GLY A 69 -2.09 -6.45 11.93
CA GLY A 69 -1.37 -6.70 10.69
C GLY A 69 -1.13 -5.42 9.89
N MET A 70 -0.17 -5.45 8.98
CA MET A 70 0.23 -4.31 8.16
C MET A 70 0.50 -4.66 6.70
N GLY A 71 0.15 -3.75 5.81
CA GLY A 71 0.40 -3.84 4.38
C GLY A 71 0.94 -2.51 3.82
N PRO A 72 1.91 -2.53 2.90
CA PRO A 72 2.47 -1.30 2.34
C PRO A 72 1.41 -0.54 1.53
N LEU A 73 1.35 0.78 1.71
CA LEU A 73 0.43 1.69 1.02
C LEU A 73 1.22 2.74 0.24
N TRP A 74 1.27 2.58 -1.09
CA TRP A 74 1.94 3.54 -1.96
C TRP A 74 1.06 3.86 -3.17
N PRO A 75 0.76 5.14 -3.46
CA PRO A 75 1.13 6.36 -2.73
C PRO A 75 0.13 6.74 -1.62
N ALA A 76 0.59 7.25 -0.47
CA ALA A 76 -0.26 7.46 0.71
C ALA A 76 -1.36 8.51 0.50
N ARG A 77 -0.98 9.69 -0.01
CA ARG A 77 -1.85 10.88 -0.06
C ARG A 77 -3.19 10.63 -0.78
N PRO A 78 -3.23 10.04 -2.00
CA PRO A 78 -4.50 9.78 -2.66
C PRO A 78 -5.19 8.50 -2.16
N LEU A 79 -4.48 7.60 -1.46
CA LEU A 79 -5.04 6.31 -1.05
C LEU A 79 -5.61 6.29 0.37
N ALA A 80 -5.15 7.16 1.27
CA ALA A 80 -5.66 7.21 2.64
C ALA A 80 -7.20 7.41 2.72
N PRO A 81 -7.83 8.28 1.89
CA PRO A 81 -9.30 8.39 1.85
C PRO A 81 -9.98 7.11 1.36
N VAL A 82 -9.37 6.38 0.42
CA VAL A 82 -9.89 5.11 -0.09
C VAL A 82 -9.85 4.04 1.00
N VAL A 83 -8.73 3.94 1.73
CA VAL A 83 -8.62 3.06 2.91
C VAL A 83 -9.69 3.40 3.95
N GLY A 84 -9.90 4.69 4.24
CA GLY A 84 -10.97 5.14 5.15
C GLY A 84 -12.38 4.75 4.67
N HIS A 85 -12.65 4.83 3.37
CA HIS A 85 -13.91 4.36 2.80
C HIS A 85 -14.08 2.85 2.94
N LEU A 86 -13.06 2.04 2.66
CA LEU A 86 -13.10 0.58 2.88
C LEU A 86 -13.32 0.25 4.36
N ALA A 87 -12.60 0.93 5.26
CA ALA A 87 -12.72 0.77 6.71
C ALA A 87 -14.16 0.95 7.20
N SER A 88 -14.93 1.86 6.60
CA SER A 88 -16.31 2.15 7.00
C SER A 88 -17.26 0.94 6.96
N GLN A 89 -16.93 -0.10 6.18
CA GLN A 89 -17.73 -1.32 6.06
C GLN A 89 -17.01 -2.58 6.59
N LEU A 90 -15.67 -2.54 6.70
CA LEU A 90 -14.88 -3.70 7.14
C LEU A 90 -14.75 -3.77 8.66
N VAL A 91 -14.80 -2.64 9.37
CA VAL A 91 -14.80 -2.64 10.85
C VAL A 91 -15.99 -3.46 11.37
N GLY A 92 -15.73 -4.34 12.33
CA GLY A 92 -16.70 -5.28 12.90
C GLY A 92 -16.87 -6.59 12.13
N GLN A 93 -16.28 -6.73 10.94
CA GLN A 93 -16.23 -8.02 10.22
C GLN A 93 -15.19 -8.97 10.83
N ASP A 94 -15.31 -10.26 10.51
CA ASP A 94 -14.35 -11.28 10.93
C ASP A 94 -13.00 -11.10 10.23
N CYS A 95 -11.90 -11.03 10.98
CA CYS A 95 -10.56 -10.89 10.44
C CYS A 95 -10.15 -12.03 9.50
N LEU A 96 -10.73 -13.23 9.67
CA LEU A 96 -10.38 -14.43 8.89
C LEU A 96 -11.30 -14.66 7.69
N ALA A 97 -12.32 -13.81 7.49
CA ALA A 97 -13.23 -13.90 6.34
C ALA A 97 -12.60 -13.28 5.06
N LEU A 98 -11.35 -13.62 4.76
CA LEU A 98 -10.51 -12.96 3.76
C LEU A 98 -11.17 -12.86 2.38
N ASP A 99 -11.70 -13.97 1.85
CA ASP A 99 -12.38 -13.98 0.54
C ASP A 99 -13.60 -13.05 0.48
N ARG A 100 -14.37 -13.00 1.58
CA ARG A 100 -15.52 -12.10 1.70
C ARG A 100 -15.07 -10.65 1.76
N LEU A 101 -14.05 -10.34 2.55
CA LEU A 101 -13.51 -8.98 2.66
C LEU A 101 -12.94 -8.52 1.32
N ALA A 102 -12.23 -9.39 0.60
CA ALA A 102 -11.71 -9.12 -0.74
C ALA A 102 -12.84 -8.81 -1.75
N ASP A 103 -13.91 -9.63 -1.79
CA ASP A 103 -15.08 -9.39 -2.65
C ASP A 103 -15.77 -8.06 -2.29
N MET A 104 -16.00 -7.79 -1.00
CA MET A 104 -16.58 -6.54 -0.53
C MET A 104 -15.76 -5.33 -0.98
N MET A 105 -14.44 -5.33 -0.73
CA MET A 105 -13.54 -4.25 -1.12
C MET A 105 -13.56 -4.01 -2.64
N PHE A 106 -13.52 -5.07 -3.44
CA PHE A 106 -13.56 -4.96 -4.90
C PHE A 106 -14.89 -4.37 -5.40
N ARG A 107 -16.02 -4.71 -4.78
CA ARG A 107 -17.33 -4.15 -5.12
C ARG A 107 -17.50 -2.71 -4.64
N MET A 108 -17.01 -2.39 -3.44
CA MET A 108 -17.06 -1.03 -2.89
C MET A 108 -16.30 -0.01 -3.74
N THR A 109 -15.27 -0.42 -4.47
CA THR A 109 -14.47 0.48 -5.32
C THR A 109 -15.12 0.84 -6.66
N LYS A 110 -16.22 0.19 -7.06
CA LYS A 110 -16.87 0.40 -8.36
C LYS A 110 -17.22 1.86 -8.69
N PRO A 111 -17.69 2.71 -7.75
CA PRO A 111 -18.03 4.10 -8.06
C PRO A 111 -16.86 4.95 -8.57
N TYR A 112 -15.61 4.58 -8.27
CA TYR A 112 -14.39 5.30 -8.70
C TYR A 112 -13.40 4.39 -9.45
N GLY A 113 -13.86 3.23 -9.91
CA GLY A 113 -13.05 2.23 -10.61
C GLY A 113 -12.29 1.30 -9.65
N SER A 114 -12.20 0.02 -10.02
CA SER A 114 -11.51 -1.01 -9.22
C SER A 114 -10.05 -1.25 -9.62
N THR A 115 -9.52 -0.47 -10.57
CA THR A 115 -8.14 -0.59 -11.06
C THR A 115 -7.30 0.62 -10.62
N GLY A 116 -5.98 0.55 -10.83
CA GLY A 116 -5.09 1.65 -10.49
C GLY A 116 -5.09 1.95 -8.99
N LEU A 117 -5.26 3.21 -8.61
CA LEU A 117 -5.18 3.66 -7.22
C LEU A 117 -6.13 2.87 -6.29
N ALA A 118 -7.37 2.60 -6.72
CA ALA A 118 -8.30 1.82 -5.91
C ALA A 118 -7.76 0.42 -5.60
N SER A 119 -7.22 -0.27 -6.61
CA SER A 119 -6.61 -1.59 -6.41
C SER A 119 -5.44 -1.56 -5.44
N TYR A 120 -4.65 -0.47 -5.40
CA TYR A 120 -3.53 -0.35 -4.46
C TYR A 120 -4.01 -0.23 -3.01
N ALA A 121 -5.11 0.50 -2.77
CA ALA A 121 -5.72 0.57 -1.43
C ALA A 121 -6.30 -0.78 -1.01
N VAL A 122 -6.99 -1.49 -1.92
CA VAL A 122 -7.49 -2.85 -1.68
C VAL A 122 -6.34 -3.79 -1.33
N SER A 123 -5.26 -3.80 -2.13
CA SER A 123 -4.09 -4.64 -1.87
C SER A 123 -3.43 -4.31 -0.52
N ALA A 124 -3.33 -3.04 -0.14
CA ALA A 124 -2.75 -2.66 1.14
C ALA A 124 -3.55 -3.18 2.34
N VAL A 125 -4.89 -3.13 2.26
CA VAL A 125 -5.78 -3.67 3.30
C VAL A 125 -5.75 -5.20 3.31
N ASP A 126 -5.78 -5.83 2.13
CA ASP A 126 -5.71 -7.29 1.98
C ASP A 126 -4.40 -7.87 2.56
N LEU A 127 -3.26 -7.28 2.22
CA LEU A 127 -1.97 -7.67 2.80
C LEU A 127 -1.93 -7.48 4.32
N ALA A 128 -2.54 -6.41 4.84
CA ALA A 128 -2.64 -6.19 6.28
C ALA A 128 -3.54 -7.23 6.96
N LEU A 129 -4.60 -7.70 6.30
CA LEU A 129 -5.46 -8.78 6.79
C LEU A 129 -4.72 -10.12 6.78
N TRP A 130 -3.92 -10.41 5.76
CA TRP A 130 -3.08 -11.62 5.72
C TRP A 130 -1.99 -11.63 6.80
N ASP A 131 -1.28 -10.51 7.00
CA ASP A 131 -0.31 -10.37 8.10
C ASP A 131 -0.99 -10.54 9.47
N LEU A 132 -2.20 -10.00 9.63
CA LEU A 132 -3.01 -10.20 10.85
C LEU A 132 -3.42 -11.67 11.02
N ALA A 133 -3.87 -12.32 9.95
CA ALA A 133 -4.30 -13.72 9.99
C ALA A 133 -3.17 -14.66 10.41
N GLY A 134 -1.96 -14.49 9.85
CA GLY A 134 -0.78 -15.25 10.26
C GLY A 134 -0.47 -15.10 11.74
N LYS A 135 -0.48 -13.85 12.24
CA LYS A 135 -0.26 -13.56 13.68
C LYS A 135 -1.35 -14.15 14.59
N LEU A 136 -2.62 -14.14 14.17
CA LEU A 136 -3.72 -14.75 14.92
C LEU A 136 -3.64 -16.28 14.94
N MET A 137 -2.99 -16.87 13.94
CA MET A 137 -2.82 -18.33 13.78
C MET A 137 -1.46 -18.84 14.26
N ASP A 138 -0.56 -17.95 14.67
CA ASP A 138 0.84 -18.26 15.02
C ASP A 138 1.60 -18.95 13.86
N GLN A 139 1.47 -18.40 12.64
CA GLN A 139 2.04 -18.93 11.38
C GLN A 139 2.78 -17.87 10.56
#